data_AF-A0A5M3MP65-F1
#
_entry.id   AF-A0A5M3MP65-F1
#
_cell.length_a   1.000
_cell.length_b   1.000
_cell.length_c   1.000
_cell.angle_alpha   90.00
_cell.angle_beta   90.00
_cell.angle_gamma   90.00
#
_symmetry.space_group_name_H-M   'P 1'
#
loop_
_entity.id
_entity.type
_entity.pdbx_description
1 polymer ?
#
loop_
_entity_poly.entity_id
_entity_poly.type
_entity_poly.pdbx_seq_one_letter_code
_entity_poly.pdbx_strand_id
1 'polypeptide(L)' 'MSKYAPHHKSNNNPRANASTVCQKCLGRGHFIYECKSTRPYISRPSRTEILENPKSLAKLKDAGKPSVEVPEEFKNK' A
#
# COMPACT_ATOMS: atom_id res chain seq x y z
N MET A 1 -10.56 16.58 -28.69
CA MET A 1 -9.34 16.03 -28.07
C MET A 1 -8.68 17.15 -27.26
N SER A 2 -8.56 17.02 -25.93
CA SER A 2 -8.21 18.14 -25.03
C SER A 2 -6.70 18.38 -24.96
N LYS A 3 -6.28 19.66 -24.99
CA LYS A 3 -4.87 20.10 -24.92
C LYS A 3 -4.23 19.98 -23.54
N TYR A 4 -4.97 19.56 -22.52
CA TYR A 4 -4.57 19.61 -21.11
C TYR A 4 -4.28 18.24 -20.48
N ALA A 5 -4.42 17.14 -21.23
CA ALA A 5 -4.01 15.82 -20.75
C ALA A 5 -2.53 15.60 -21.09
N PRO A 6 -1.65 15.29 -20.11
CA PRO A 6 -0.27 14.96 -20.39
C PRO A 6 -0.21 13.62 -21.14
N HIS A 7 -0.10 13.70 -22.47
CA HIS A 7 0.17 12.54 -23.31
C HIS A 7 1.65 12.20 -23.27
N HIS A 8 2.09 11.55 -22.19
CA HIS A 8 3.39 10.90 -22.18
C HIS A 8 3.34 9.79 -23.24
N LYS A 9 4.24 9.84 -24.24
CA LYS A 9 4.44 8.74 -25.18
C LYS A 9 4.85 7.52 -24.36
N SER A 10 3.92 6.58 -24.15
CA SER A 10 4.25 5.33 -23.50
C SER A 10 5.22 4.58 -24.39
N ASN A 11 6.35 4.17 -23.83
CA ASN A 11 7.27 3.31 -24.56
C ASN A 11 6.55 1.98 -24.81
N ASN A 12 6.28 1.65 -26.08
CA ASN A 12 5.43 0.51 -26.45
C ASN A 12 6.06 -0.85 -26.12
N ASN A 13 7.32 -0.88 -25.68
CA ASN A 13 7.98 -2.09 -25.21
C ASN A 13 8.91 -1.77 -24.03
N PRO A 14 8.38 -1.58 -22.81
CA PRO A 14 9.22 -1.31 -21.66
C PRO A 14 10.03 -2.58 -21.35
N ARG A 15 11.36 -2.46 -21.28
CA ARG A 15 12.21 -3.55 -20.78
C ARG A 15 12.11 -3.59 -19.25
N ALA A 16 12.03 -4.79 -18.68
CA ALA A 16 11.97 -4.91 -17.23
C ALA A 16 13.27 -4.36 -16.63
N ASN A 17 13.14 -3.47 -15.65
CA ASN A 17 14.26 -2.94 -14.91
C ASN A 17 14.41 -3.72 -13.59
N ALA A 18 15.54 -3.58 -12.90
CA ALA A 18 15.76 -4.22 -11.59
C ALA A 18 14.71 -3.82 -10.53
N SER A 19 14.03 -2.69 -10.72
CA SER A 19 12.93 -2.19 -9.87
C SER A 19 11.54 -2.69 -10.28
N THR A 20 11.38 -3.33 -11.45
CA THR A 20 10.09 -3.83 -11.92
C THR A 20 9.65 -5.00 -11.04
N VAL A 21 8.52 -4.84 -10.36
CA VAL A 21 7.94 -5.88 -9.49
C VAL A 21 6.89 -6.69 -10.26
N CYS A 22 7.04 -8.01 -10.25
CA CYS A 22 6.08 -8.93 -10.83
C CYS A 22 4.87 -9.12 -9.90
N GLN A 23 3.65 -8.87 -10.39
CA GLN A 23 2.43 -9.03 -9.59
C GLN A 23 2.07 -10.49 -9.28
N LYS A 24 2.60 -11.46 -10.03
CA LYS A 24 2.31 -12.89 -9.84
C LYS A 24 3.13 -13.49 -8.71
N CYS A 25 4.44 -13.22 -8.68
CA CYS A 25 5.35 -13.82 -7.70
C CYS A 25 5.93 -12.83 -6.68
N LEU A 26 5.66 -11.52 -6.85
CA LEU A 26 6.20 -10.43 -6.04
C LEU A 26 7.74 -10.29 -6.07
N GLY A 27 8.41 -11.02 -6.96
CA GLY A 27 9.83 -10.85 -7.26
C GLY A 27 10.10 -9.62 -8.13
N ARG A 28 11.38 -9.26 -8.25
CA ARG A 28 11.85 -8.14 -9.07
C ARG A 28 12.50 -8.61 -10.37
N GLY A 29 12.59 -7.72 -11.35
CA GLY A 29 13.39 -7.90 -12.57
C GLY A 29 12.68 -8.49 -13.78
N HIS A 30 11.35 -8.71 -13.72
CA HIS A 30 10.57 -9.23 -14.85
C HIS A 30 9.11 -8.79 -14.78
N PHE A 31 8.42 -8.85 -15.93
CA PHE A 31 6.98 -8.61 -16.01
C PHE A 31 6.17 -9.89 -15.75
N ILE A 32 4.87 -9.71 -15.49
CA ILE A 32 3.97 -10.81 -15.16
C ILE A 32 3.90 -11.90 -16.25
N TYR A 33 4.00 -11.52 -17.52
CA TYR A 33 3.90 -12.44 -18.66
C TYR A 33 5.15 -13.32 -18.85
N GLU A 34 6.30 -12.93 -18.29
CA GLU A 34 7.56 -13.70 -18.32
C GLU A 34 7.73 -14.58 -17.07
N CYS A 35 6.82 -14.45 -16.10
CA CYS A 35 6.94 -15.04 -14.77
C CYS A 35 6.70 -16.56 -14.77
N LYS A 36 7.79 -17.32 -14.65
CA LYS A 36 7.76 -18.79 -14.53
C LYS A 36 7.47 -19.30 -13.12
N SER A 37 7.66 -18.49 -12.08
CA SER A 37 7.40 -18.90 -10.70
C SER A 37 5.90 -19.00 -10.39
N THR A 38 5.57 -19.80 -9.38
CA THR A 38 4.21 -19.93 -8.84
C THR A 38 3.87 -18.73 -7.96
N ARG A 39 2.57 -18.48 -7.75
CA ARG A 39 2.11 -17.40 -6.88
C ARG A 39 2.27 -17.83 -5.42
N PRO A 40 3.10 -17.15 -4.61
CA PRO A 40 3.20 -17.47 -3.19
C PRO A 40 1.87 -17.12 -2.51
N TYR A 41 1.38 -18.01 -1.66
CA TYR A 41 0.27 -17.70 -0.77
C TYR A 41 0.81 -16.86 0.38
N ILE A 42 0.35 -15.61 0.48
CA ILE A 42 0.72 -14.70 1.55
C ILE A 42 -0.56 -14.39 2.31
N SER A 43 -0.62 -14.81 3.57
CA SER A 43 -1.71 -14.42 4.46
C SER A 43 -1.63 -12.92 4.66
N ARG A 44 -2.74 -12.24 4.37
CA ARG A 44 -2.91 -10.83 4.72
C ARG A 44 -3.49 -10.82 6.13
N PRO A 45 -2.83 -10.20 7.12
CA PRO A 45 -3.38 -10.14 8.46
C PRO A 45 -4.73 -9.43 8.43
N SER A 46 -5.65 -9.88 9.27
CA SER A 46 -6.96 -9.25 9.39
C SER A 46 -6.82 -7.83 9.93
N ARG A 47 -7.83 -6.99 9.73
CA ARG A 47 -7.79 -5.60 10.23
C ARG A 47 -7.61 -5.55 11.75
N THR A 48 -8.20 -6.50 12.49
CA THR A 48 -8.04 -6.65 13.94
C THR A 48 -6.62 -7.08 14.31
N GLU A 49 -6.06 -8.10 13.63
CA GLU A 49 -4.66 -8.52 13.82
C GLU A 49 -3.67 -7.38 13.55
N ILE A 50 -3.96 -6.51 12.55
CA ILE A 50 -3.13 -5.34 12.25
C ILE A 50 -3.14 -4.36 13.43
N LEU A 51 -4.30 -4.12 14.03
CA LEU A 51 -4.49 -3.20 15.14
C LEU A 51 -3.92 -3.75 16.45
N GLU A 52 -3.85 -5.07 16.62
CA GLU A 52 -3.25 -5.71 17.80
C GLU A 52 -1.72 -5.67 17.80
N ASN A 53 -1.09 -5.37 16.66
CA ASN A 53 0.37 -5.28 16.60
C ASN A 53 0.90 -4.16 17.51
N PRO A 54 1.87 -4.43 18.41
CA PRO A 54 2.38 -3.42 19.33
C PRO A 54 3.04 -2.23 18.61
N LYS A 55 3.60 -2.48 17.42
CA LYS A 55 4.22 -1.45 16.57
C LYS A 55 3.21 -0.51 15.91
N SER A 56 2.01 -1.00 15.54
CA SER A 56 0.95 -0.15 14.99
C SER A 56 0.26 0.61 16.12
N LEU A 57 0.04 -0.04 17.27
CA LEU A 57 -0.48 0.59 18.48
C LEU A 57 0.40 1.74 18.97
N ALA A 58 1.73 1.56 19.02
CA ALA A 58 2.66 2.61 19.40
C ALA A 58 2.49 3.84 18.49
N LYS A 59 2.49 3.66 17.16
CA LYS A 59 2.27 4.76 16.20
C LYS A 59 0.91 5.44 16.37
N LEU A 60 -0.14 4.68 16.65
CA LEU A 60 -1.49 5.21 16.88
C LEU A 60 -1.59 5.97 18.22
N LYS A 61 -0.88 5.52 19.26
CA LYS A 61 -0.81 6.19 20.57
C LYS A 61 0.09 7.42 20.56
N ASP A 62 1.18 7.40 19.79
CA ASP A 62 2.03 8.58 19.54
C ASP A 62 1.27 9.63 18.72
N ALA A 63 0.42 9.17 17.78
CA ALA A 63 -0.60 9.99 17.12
C ALA A 63 -1.83 10.27 18.01
N GLY A 64 -1.82 9.80 19.27
CA GLY A 64 -2.93 9.81 20.23
C GLY A 64 -3.25 11.16 20.84
N LYS A 65 -2.80 12.26 20.23
CA LYS A 65 -3.43 13.56 20.44
C LYS A 65 -4.63 13.60 19.50
N PRO A 66 -5.87 13.42 19.98
CA PRO A 66 -7.03 13.63 19.12
C PRO A 66 -6.90 15.03 18.53
N SER A 67 -6.92 15.13 17.20
CA SER A 67 -6.81 16.42 16.50
C SER A 67 -7.95 17.38 16.84
N VAL A 68 -9.00 16.86 17.49
CA VAL A 68 -10.17 17.59 17.94
C VAL A 68 -10.23 17.48 19.46
N GLU A 69 -10.18 18.62 20.12
CA GLU A 69 -10.44 18.73 21.56
C GLU A 69 -11.86 18.24 21.82
N VAL A 70 -12.00 17.15 22.58
CA VAL A 70 -13.30 16.60 22.94
C VAL A 70 -14.04 17.64 23.80
N PRO A 71 -15.19 18.17 23.33
CA PRO A 71 -16.00 19.11 24.12
C PRO A 71 -16.37 18.49 25.46
N GLU A 72 -16.46 19.33 26.50
CA GLU A 72 -16.72 18.89 27.88
C GLU A 72 -18.05 18.15 28.03
N GLU A 73 -19.00 18.37 27.11
CA GLU A 73 -20.28 17.67 27.03
C GLU A 73 -20.16 16.15 26.86
N PHE A 74 -19.08 15.66 26.24
CA PHE A 74 -18.85 14.21 26.02
C PHE A 74 -18.02 13.54 27.12
N LYS A 75 -17.57 14.30 28.13
CA LYS A 75 -16.76 13.77 29.25
C LYS A 75 -17.59 13.41 30.47
N ASN A 76 -18.85 13.83 30.51
CA ASN A 76 -19.80 13.48 31.55
C ASN A 76 -20.86 12.52 31.01
N LYS A 77 -21.21 11.58 31.87
CA LYS A 77 -21.76 10.23 31.62
C LYS A 77 -23.02 10.14 30.75
#